data_AF-A0A8T4Z2F0-F1
#
_entry.id   AF-A0A8T4Z2F0-F1
#
_cell.length_a   1.000
_cell.length_b   1.000
_cell.length_c   1.000
_cell.angle_alpha   90.00
_cell.angle_beta   90.00
_cell.angle_gamma   90.00
#
_symmetry.space_group_name_H-M   'P 1'
#
loop_
_entity.id
_entity.type
_entity.pdbx_description
1 polymer ?
#
loop_
_entity_poly.entity_id
_entity_poly.type
_entity_poly.pdbx_seq_one_letter_code
_entity_poly.pdbx_strand_id
1 'polypeptide(L)'
;MEIISQVFQEISPADFFYRNREIAGFANPARAIFSAIRELVENSFDATEPLGILPDIYIRLSSNNEGEEGEKIYVLRVRDNGSGIPADYIPLAFCQFLFSSKYRLKQSRGTFGLGGTMAILYGQITTNKPVKVISSTGSQKIYEYTLMIDIERNRPIILDRKIYENDARWHGTIVELSLEGDYAKAMPKVLEYLKQTAIANPYANITFVDPRGRLYKFERAVSNLPPPPKETLPHPHGVDVETLSRIIRVTRCKTLLDFMQEHFHRVGRHTAKRFLDFAGFPEDADPKKLKPEEVVKLVQAMKNFNGFFPPDASCLSPLGEEILRAGILKELEPEFVAVTQRKPSAYSGHPFIVEVGIAYGGKVPPAEDVLLYRFANKIPLVYDESGDVCWRIIKSINWRKYGLMPGMPVAILIHICSTKIPWKTVGKEMIADRPEVSREILNGVREVARKLGTYLSRKERIKREKARISFFVKYLPKIAEFSAKLAGKEKIPNIEDLLRRARRFEES
;
A
#
# COMPACT_ATOMS: atom_id res chain seq x y z
N MET A 1 -4.69 -57.92 7.39
CA MET A 1 -4.80 -56.45 7.26
C MET A 1 -3.92 -55.85 8.33
N GLU A 2 -2.73 -55.38 7.97
CA GLU A 2 -1.94 -54.55 8.89
C GLU A 2 -2.71 -53.25 9.11
N ILE A 3 -3.14 -53.03 10.35
CA ILE A 3 -3.72 -51.76 10.76
C ILE A 3 -2.55 -50.78 10.75
N ILE A 4 -2.45 -49.97 9.70
CA ILE A 4 -1.51 -48.85 9.66
C ILE A 4 -1.93 -47.91 10.80
N SER A 5 -1.19 -47.95 11.91
CA SER A 5 -1.44 -47.08 13.05
C SER A 5 -1.14 -45.64 12.65
N GLN A 6 -2.18 -44.82 12.52
CA GLN A 6 -2.01 -43.39 12.28
C GLN A 6 -1.57 -42.72 13.58
N VAL A 7 -0.41 -42.07 13.55
CA VAL A 7 0.09 -41.25 14.66
C VAL A 7 -0.39 -39.81 14.44
N PHE A 8 -1.23 -39.31 15.34
CA PHE A 8 -1.69 -37.92 15.33
C PHE A 8 -0.67 -37.04 16.05
N GLN A 9 -0.27 -35.91 15.44
CA GLN A 9 0.67 -34.95 16.02
C GLN A 9 0.12 -33.52 15.87
N GLU A 10 0.36 -32.69 16.89
CA GLU A 10 0.11 -31.25 16.85
C GLU A 10 1.38 -30.51 16.43
N ILE A 11 1.25 -29.45 15.64
CA ILE A 11 2.37 -28.61 15.20
C ILE A 11 2.16 -27.17 15.69
N SER A 12 3.25 -26.53 16.09
CA SER A 12 3.23 -25.14 16.51
C SER A 12 3.02 -24.21 15.30
N PRO A 13 2.59 -22.95 15.50
CA PRO A 13 2.56 -21.96 14.42
C PRO A 13 3.92 -21.77 13.75
N ALA A 14 5.01 -21.77 14.51
CA ALA A 14 6.35 -21.63 13.96
C ALA A 14 6.75 -22.84 13.11
N ASP A 15 6.44 -24.06 13.54
CA ASP A 15 6.66 -25.28 12.76
C ASP A 15 5.81 -25.30 11.48
N PHE A 16 4.56 -24.83 11.55
CA PHE A 16 3.71 -24.67 10.37
C PHE A 16 4.35 -23.74 9.32
N PHE A 17 4.85 -22.57 9.71
CA PHE A 17 5.48 -21.63 8.78
C PHE A 17 6.86 -22.07 8.31
N TYR A 18 7.59 -22.81 9.16
CA TYR A 18 8.83 -23.48 8.77
C TYR A 18 8.59 -24.46 7.60
N ARG A 19 7.55 -25.31 7.71
CA ARG A 19 7.18 -26.27 6.68
C ARG A 19 6.56 -25.64 5.43
N ASN A 20 5.89 -24.50 5.57
CA ASN A 20 5.12 -23.83 4.51
C ASN A 20 5.63 -22.42 4.20
N ARG A 21 6.95 -22.27 4.02
CA ARG A 21 7.60 -20.96 3.83
C ARG A 21 7.12 -20.19 2.61
N GLU A 22 6.64 -20.88 1.57
CA GLU A 22 6.09 -20.26 0.36
C GLU A 22 4.86 -19.38 0.63
N ILE A 23 4.05 -19.70 1.67
CA ILE A 23 2.81 -18.96 1.99
C ILE A 23 3.12 -17.51 2.38
N ALA A 24 4.28 -17.29 3.00
CA ALA A 24 4.72 -15.98 3.46
C ALA A 24 5.68 -15.28 2.48
N GLY A 25 5.83 -15.78 1.25
CA GLY A 25 6.68 -15.16 0.24
C GLY A 25 8.17 -15.50 0.35
N PHE A 26 8.53 -16.57 1.07
CA PHE A 26 9.91 -17.06 1.20
C PHE A 26 10.15 -18.34 0.38
N ALA A 27 9.52 -18.41 -0.79
CA ALA A 27 9.57 -19.58 -1.68
C ALA A 27 10.95 -19.77 -2.35
N ASN A 28 11.67 -18.68 -2.64
CA ASN A 28 12.98 -18.73 -3.28
C ASN A 28 13.92 -17.62 -2.75
N PRO A 29 15.26 -17.78 -2.90
CA PRO A 29 16.24 -16.86 -2.31
C PRO A 29 16.13 -15.40 -2.80
N ALA A 30 15.71 -15.17 -4.06
CA ALA A 30 15.52 -13.81 -4.58
C ALA A 30 14.29 -13.13 -3.93
N ARG A 31 13.18 -13.87 -3.84
CA ARG A 31 11.94 -13.39 -3.21
C ARG A 31 12.11 -13.21 -1.71
N ALA A 32 12.92 -14.04 -1.05
CA ALA A 32 13.22 -13.92 0.38
C ALA A 32 13.86 -12.57 0.74
N ILE A 33 14.87 -12.11 -0.03
CA ILE A 33 15.47 -10.77 0.16
C ILE A 33 14.40 -9.69 0.03
N PHE A 34 13.60 -9.74 -1.04
CA PHE A 34 12.53 -8.77 -1.29
C PHE A 34 11.52 -8.73 -0.13
N SER A 35 11.01 -9.89 0.27
CA SER A 35 10.01 -10.04 1.34
C SER A 35 10.56 -9.55 2.68
N ALA A 36 11.81 -9.87 3.02
CA ALA A 36 12.45 -9.40 4.25
C ALA A 36 12.58 -7.88 4.29
N ILE A 37 13.05 -7.25 3.19
CA ILE A 37 13.14 -5.79 3.09
C ILE A 37 11.74 -5.17 3.21
N ARG A 38 10.77 -5.67 2.43
CA ARG A 38 9.40 -5.17 2.43
C ARG A 38 8.78 -5.18 3.84
N GLU A 39 8.84 -6.31 4.53
CA GLU A 39 8.20 -6.48 5.84
C GLU A 39 8.83 -5.59 6.92
N LEU A 40 10.16 -5.44 6.93
CA LEU A 40 10.84 -4.57 7.88
C LEU A 40 10.59 -3.08 7.60
N VAL A 41 10.55 -2.68 6.32
CA VAL A 41 10.20 -1.31 5.92
C VAL A 41 8.75 -0.99 6.27
N GLU A 42 7.80 -1.88 5.99
CA GLU A 42 6.39 -1.70 6.36
C GLU A 42 6.21 -1.53 7.87
N ASN A 43 6.92 -2.32 8.69
CA ASN A 43 6.90 -2.17 10.14
C ASN A 43 7.52 -0.86 10.63
N SER A 44 8.56 -0.37 9.96
CA SER A 44 9.19 0.93 10.24
C SER A 44 8.21 2.09 10.04
N PHE A 45 7.41 2.03 8.96
CA PHE A 45 6.33 3.01 8.72
C PHE A 45 5.20 2.92 9.75
N ASP A 46 4.77 1.70 10.11
CA ASP A 46 3.74 1.50 11.14
C ASP A 46 4.22 1.96 12.54
N ALA A 47 5.53 2.03 12.79
CA ALA A 47 6.13 2.51 14.04
C ALA A 47 6.33 4.04 14.10
N THR A 48 6.21 4.75 12.97
CA THR A 48 6.47 6.19 12.84
C THR A 48 5.19 6.99 12.64
N GLU A 49 4.39 6.63 11.64
CA GLU A 49 3.23 7.42 11.20
C GLU A 49 2.15 7.64 12.26
N PRO A 50 1.74 6.63 13.07
CA PRO A 50 0.70 6.85 14.07
C PRO A 50 1.10 7.87 15.14
N LEU A 51 2.40 8.14 15.31
CA LEU A 51 2.94 9.11 16.26
C LEU A 51 3.20 10.48 15.64
N GLY A 52 2.91 10.67 14.35
CA GLY A 52 3.23 11.92 13.66
C GLY A 52 4.73 12.13 13.43
N ILE A 53 5.55 11.08 13.50
CA ILE A 53 6.99 11.14 13.23
C ILE A 53 7.22 10.98 11.73
N LEU A 54 7.96 11.91 11.11
CA LEU A 54 8.36 11.78 9.72
C LEU A 54 9.38 10.64 9.57
N PRO A 55 9.06 9.57 8.82
CA PRO A 55 9.90 8.38 8.76
C PRO A 55 11.28 8.69 8.17
N ASP A 56 12.31 8.17 8.84
CA ASP A 56 13.68 8.10 8.35
C ASP A 56 14.15 6.65 8.46
N ILE A 57 14.20 5.98 7.31
CA ILE A 57 14.43 4.53 7.21
C ILE A 57 15.77 4.31 6.51
N TYR A 58 16.69 3.67 7.21
CA TYR A 58 17.99 3.26 6.69
C TYR A 58 18.02 1.74 6.50
N ILE A 59 18.32 1.30 5.29
CA ILE A 59 18.38 -0.09 4.88
C ILE A 59 19.78 -0.36 4.36
N ARG A 60 20.45 -1.38 4.89
CA ARG A 60 21.74 -1.85 4.39
C ARG A 60 21.68 -3.35 4.18
N LEU A 61 21.99 -3.79 2.97
CA LEU A 61 22.21 -5.19 2.66
C LEU A 61 23.69 -5.37 2.39
N SER A 62 24.39 -6.15 3.20
CA SER A 62 25.84 -6.42 3.04
C SER A 62 26.06 -7.87 2.66
N SER A 63 27.03 -8.13 1.78
CA SER A 63 27.47 -9.49 1.45
C SER A 63 28.56 -9.90 2.42
N ASN A 64 28.44 -11.09 3.03
CA ASN A 64 29.52 -11.67 3.84
C ASN A 64 30.42 -12.62 3.03
N ASN A 65 30.24 -12.69 1.70
CA ASN A 65 31.01 -13.57 0.84
C ASN A 65 32.30 -12.89 0.37
N GLU A 66 33.37 -13.05 1.15
CA GLU A 66 34.72 -13.03 0.60
C GLU A 66 34.99 -14.42 -0.01
N GLY A 67 34.98 -14.54 -1.35
CA GLY A 67 35.79 -15.54 -2.05
C GLY A 67 35.23 -16.90 -2.48
N GLU A 68 34.04 -17.37 -2.08
CA GLU A 68 33.61 -18.75 -2.44
C GLU A 68 32.34 -18.83 -3.31
N GLU A 69 32.38 -19.72 -4.32
CA GLU A 69 31.25 -20.20 -5.12
C GLU A 69 30.31 -21.06 -4.24
N GLY A 70 29.62 -20.41 -3.31
CA GLY A 70 28.63 -21.01 -2.42
C GLY A 70 27.38 -20.15 -2.26
N GLU A 71 26.45 -20.63 -1.42
CA GLU A 71 25.23 -19.93 -1.01
C GLU A 71 25.56 -18.51 -0.52
N LYS A 72 24.89 -17.50 -1.11
CA LYS A 72 25.20 -16.09 -0.82
C LYS A 72 24.45 -15.65 0.43
N ILE A 73 25.18 -15.55 1.53
CA ILE A 73 24.65 -15.05 2.80
C ILE A 73 24.73 -13.53 2.79
N TYR A 74 23.59 -12.89 3.02
CA TYR A 74 23.50 -11.44 3.18
C TYR A 74 23.12 -11.07 4.61
N VAL A 75 23.68 -9.97 5.10
CA VAL A 75 23.27 -9.33 6.34
C VAL A 75 22.36 -8.16 5.99
N LEU A 76 21.08 -8.28 6.35
CA LEU A 76 20.10 -7.21 6.21
C LEU A 76 19.99 -6.45 7.52
N ARG A 77 20.27 -5.16 7.48
CA ARG A 77 20.08 -4.22 8.59
C ARG A 77 19.05 -3.16 8.20
N VAL A 78 17.99 -3.05 8.98
CA VAL A 78 16.98 -1.99 8.84
C VAL A 78 16.92 -1.19 10.13
N ARG A 79 17.01 0.13 10.02
CA ARG A 79 16.91 1.08 11.11
C ARG A 79 15.80 2.09 10.82
N ASP A 80 14.99 2.36 11.84
CA ASP A 80 13.97 3.39 11.82
C ASP A 80 14.17 4.41 12.97
N ASN A 81 13.42 5.51 12.88
CA ASN A 81 13.27 6.53 13.92
C ASN A 81 11.87 6.49 14.57
N GLY A 82 11.25 5.31 14.64
CA GLY A 82 9.90 5.12 15.17
C GLY A 82 9.81 5.19 16.69
N SER A 83 8.70 4.65 17.22
CA SER A 83 8.41 4.61 18.66
C SER A 83 9.42 3.81 19.50
N GLY A 84 10.17 2.92 18.86
CA GLY A 84 10.82 1.80 19.55
C GLY A 84 9.82 0.81 20.15
N ILE A 85 10.34 -0.24 20.79
CA ILE A 85 9.57 -1.30 21.43
C ILE A 85 10.06 -1.43 22.88
N PRO A 86 9.16 -1.48 23.89
CA PRO A 86 9.57 -1.68 25.27
C PRO A 86 10.30 -3.01 25.47
N ALA A 87 11.32 -3.02 26.33
CA ALA A 87 12.25 -4.15 26.49
C ALA A 87 11.56 -5.51 26.65
N ASP A 88 10.49 -5.57 27.46
CA ASP A 88 9.77 -6.82 27.77
C ASP A 88 9.04 -7.40 26.55
N TYR A 89 8.70 -6.57 25.57
CA TYR A 89 8.00 -6.98 24.35
C TYR A 89 8.93 -7.25 23.17
N ILE A 90 10.21 -6.85 23.22
CA ILE A 90 11.15 -7.06 22.10
C ILE A 90 11.24 -8.53 21.71
N PRO A 91 11.49 -9.50 22.62
CA PRO A 91 11.59 -10.90 22.24
C PRO A 91 10.28 -11.46 21.65
N LEU A 92 9.14 -11.07 22.24
CA LEU A 92 7.82 -11.54 21.82
C LEU A 92 7.42 -10.96 20.46
N ALA A 93 7.74 -9.69 20.19
CA ALA A 93 7.38 -9.01 18.95
C ALA A 93 8.11 -9.57 17.72
N PHE A 94 9.36 -10.05 17.90
CA PHE A 94 10.20 -10.51 16.79
C PHE A 94 10.33 -12.02 16.66
N CYS A 95 10.18 -12.77 17.76
CA CYS A 95 10.48 -14.20 17.79
C CYS A 95 9.30 -15.07 18.30
N GLN A 96 8.09 -14.52 18.33
CA GLN A 96 6.86 -15.30 18.55
C GLN A 96 5.85 -15.05 17.41
N PHE A 97 5.43 -16.12 16.74
CA PHE A 97 4.41 -16.03 15.70
C PHE A 97 3.04 -15.72 16.31
N LEU A 98 2.23 -14.95 15.57
CA LEU A 98 0.88 -14.53 15.96
C LEU A 98 0.86 -13.74 17.28
N PHE A 99 1.94 -13.01 17.56
CA PHE A 99 1.97 -11.98 18.58
C PHE A 99 2.00 -10.61 17.90
N SER A 100 0.96 -9.81 18.12
CA SER A 100 0.86 -8.50 17.47
C SER A 100 0.02 -7.52 18.27
N SER A 101 0.38 -6.24 18.20
CA SER A 101 -0.48 -5.14 18.64
C SER A 101 -1.60 -4.83 17.63
N LYS A 102 -1.59 -5.46 16.44
CA LYS A 102 -2.45 -5.11 15.28
C LYS A 102 -3.79 -5.88 15.24
N TYR A 103 -4.25 -6.50 16.33
CA TYR A 103 -5.54 -7.23 16.34
C TYR A 103 -6.78 -6.33 16.45
N ARG A 104 -6.60 -5.04 16.73
CA ARG A 104 -7.70 -4.08 16.75
C ARG A 104 -8.06 -3.68 15.32
N LEU A 105 -9.34 -3.43 15.06
CA LEU A 105 -9.81 -3.02 13.74
C LEU A 105 -9.37 -1.58 13.45
N LYS A 106 -8.22 -1.46 12.80
CA LYS A 106 -7.55 -0.21 12.45
C LYS A 106 -6.83 -0.40 11.12
N GLN A 107 -6.77 0.63 10.29
CA GLN A 107 -5.95 0.60 9.09
C GLN A 107 -4.47 0.46 9.46
N SER A 108 -3.82 -0.57 8.93
CA SER A 108 -2.37 -0.82 9.05
C SER A 108 -1.80 -1.41 7.76
N ARG A 109 -0.48 -1.32 7.60
CA ARG A 109 0.26 -1.97 6.50
C ARG A 109 0.36 -3.49 6.73
N GLY A 110 0.88 -3.85 7.91
CA GLY A 110 0.92 -5.23 8.40
C GLY A 110 -0.46 -5.74 8.85
N THR A 111 -0.75 -7.05 8.72
CA THR A 111 -2.06 -7.61 9.11
C THR A 111 -1.99 -8.67 10.22
N PHE A 112 -0.86 -9.35 10.41
CA PHE A 112 -0.83 -10.53 11.31
C PHE A 112 0.41 -10.69 12.20
N GLY A 113 1.34 -9.72 12.23
CA GLY A 113 2.59 -9.88 12.99
C GLY A 113 3.42 -11.08 12.53
N LEU A 114 3.28 -11.48 11.27
CA LEU A 114 3.91 -12.68 10.69
C LEU A 114 5.19 -12.35 9.92
N GLY A 115 5.20 -11.27 9.13
CA GLY A 115 6.23 -11.10 8.11
C GLY A 115 7.64 -10.83 8.64
N GLY A 116 7.79 -9.96 9.65
CA GLY A 116 9.09 -9.72 10.29
C GLY A 116 9.63 -10.99 10.97
N THR A 117 8.79 -11.70 11.72
CA THR A 117 9.11 -12.98 12.35
C THR A 117 9.47 -14.05 11.31
N MET A 118 8.81 -14.04 10.15
CA MET A 118 9.13 -14.96 9.05
C MET A 118 10.49 -14.66 8.43
N ALA A 119 10.87 -13.39 8.27
CA ALA A 119 12.20 -13.02 7.81
C ALA A 119 13.28 -13.54 8.77
N ILE A 120 13.03 -13.45 10.08
CA ILE A 120 13.91 -13.97 11.13
C ILE A 120 13.97 -15.50 11.08
N LEU A 121 12.82 -16.18 10.99
CA LEU A 121 12.76 -17.63 10.89
C LEU A 121 13.52 -18.11 9.64
N TYR A 122 13.29 -17.50 8.49
CA TYR A 122 13.98 -17.83 7.25
C TYR A 122 15.49 -17.63 7.38
N GLY A 123 15.93 -16.53 8.00
CA GLY A 123 17.35 -16.30 8.29
C GLY A 123 17.95 -17.36 9.21
N GLN A 124 17.22 -17.74 10.26
CA GLN A 124 17.65 -18.77 11.20
C GLN A 124 17.75 -20.15 10.55
N ILE A 125 16.78 -20.58 9.76
CA ILE A 125 16.80 -21.92 9.14
C ILE A 125 17.82 -22.05 8.02
N THR A 126 18.16 -20.94 7.34
CA THR A 126 19.13 -20.94 6.24
C THR A 126 20.56 -20.71 6.72
N THR A 127 20.78 -19.89 7.74
CA THR A 127 22.13 -19.51 8.18
C THR A 127 22.50 -20.00 9.57
N ASN A 128 21.53 -20.49 10.35
CA ASN A 128 21.67 -20.83 11.77
C ASN A 128 22.28 -19.70 12.63
N LYS A 129 22.07 -18.45 12.22
CA LYS A 129 22.54 -17.25 12.94
C LYS A 129 21.37 -16.58 13.68
N PRO A 130 21.62 -16.01 14.86
CA PRO A 130 20.59 -15.26 15.59
C PRO A 130 20.30 -13.91 14.93
N VAL A 131 19.12 -13.36 15.23
CA VAL A 131 18.78 -11.97 14.91
C VAL A 131 19.27 -11.05 16.02
N LYS A 132 19.80 -9.89 15.66
CA LYS A 132 20.11 -8.80 16.60
C LYS A 132 19.04 -7.71 16.48
N VAL A 133 18.44 -7.36 17.62
CA VAL A 133 17.44 -6.29 17.71
C VAL A 133 17.89 -5.26 18.72
N ILE A 134 17.98 -4.00 18.31
CA ILE A 134 18.31 -2.86 19.18
C ILE A 134 17.10 -1.92 19.18
N SER A 135 16.56 -1.57 20.33
CA SER A 135 15.39 -0.68 20.40
C SER A 135 15.42 0.21 21.65
N SER A 136 14.85 1.40 21.50
CA SER A 136 14.61 2.34 22.59
C SER A 136 13.35 3.16 22.33
N THR A 137 12.58 3.40 23.38
CA THR A 137 11.39 4.25 23.37
C THR A 137 11.70 5.73 23.63
N GLY A 138 12.97 6.14 23.52
CA GLY A 138 13.44 7.47 23.96
C GLY A 138 13.69 7.56 25.47
N SER A 139 13.64 6.41 26.16
CA SER A 139 13.99 6.30 27.59
C SER A 139 15.50 6.48 27.80
N GLN A 140 15.96 6.54 29.05
CA GLN A 140 17.38 6.61 29.39
C GLN A 140 18.21 5.39 28.95
N LYS A 141 17.57 4.31 28.50
CA LYS A 141 18.24 3.06 28.13
C LYS A 141 17.93 2.64 26.70
N ILE A 142 18.94 2.07 26.04
CA ILE A 142 18.82 1.33 24.79
C ILE A 142 19.01 -0.15 25.09
N TYR A 143 18.13 -1.00 24.57
CA TYR A 143 18.20 -2.44 24.78
C TYR A 143 18.63 -3.13 23.50
N GLU A 144 19.65 -3.99 23.59
CA GLU A 144 20.09 -4.88 22.52
C GLU A 144 19.82 -6.33 22.94
N TYR A 145 19.14 -7.06 22.07
CA TYR A 145 18.83 -8.47 22.24
C TYR A 145 19.41 -9.27 21.07
N THR A 146 20.03 -10.40 21.39
CA THR A 146 20.37 -11.45 20.43
C THR A 146 19.40 -12.60 20.62
N LEU A 147 18.59 -12.89 19.60
CA LEU A 147 17.44 -13.77 19.71
C LEU A 147 17.45 -14.89 18.67
N MET A 148 16.84 -16.02 19.04
CA MET A 148 16.44 -17.09 18.13
C MET A 148 14.98 -17.48 18.39
N ILE A 149 14.38 -18.22 17.46
CA ILE A 149 13.03 -18.76 17.57
C ILE A 149 13.14 -20.25 17.93
N ASP A 150 12.51 -20.65 19.03
CA ASP A 150 12.16 -22.04 19.31
C ASP A 150 10.98 -22.42 18.40
N ILE A 151 11.27 -23.19 17.34
CA ILE A 151 10.29 -23.57 16.32
C ILE A 151 9.25 -24.55 16.91
N GLU A 152 9.66 -25.45 17.80
CA GLU A 152 8.75 -26.44 18.38
C GLU A 152 7.76 -25.79 19.35
N ARG A 153 8.23 -24.85 20.16
CA ARG A 153 7.39 -24.20 21.20
C ARG A 153 6.77 -22.88 20.76
N ASN A 154 7.17 -22.33 19.61
CA ASN A 154 6.82 -20.97 19.18
C ASN A 154 7.13 -19.92 20.27
N ARG A 155 8.37 -19.93 20.78
CA ARG A 155 8.83 -19.02 21.83
C ARG A 155 10.18 -18.41 21.49
N PRO A 156 10.47 -17.19 21.98
CA PRO A 156 11.78 -16.58 21.82
C PRO A 156 12.82 -17.29 22.71
N ILE A 157 14.00 -17.52 22.15
CA ILE A 157 15.21 -17.91 22.88
C ILE A 157 16.10 -16.66 22.96
N ILE A 158 16.38 -16.19 24.18
CA ILE A 158 17.26 -15.05 24.42
C ILE A 158 18.67 -15.58 24.63
N LEU A 159 19.59 -15.28 23.71
CA LEU A 159 20.98 -15.69 23.81
C LEU A 159 21.83 -14.66 24.54
N ASP A 160 21.59 -13.38 24.29
CA ASP A 160 22.31 -12.27 24.91
C ASP A 160 21.38 -11.06 25.08
N ARG A 161 21.62 -10.29 26.14
CA ARG A 161 20.91 -9.05 26.45
C ARG A 161 21.91 -8.00 26.95
N LYS A 162 22.03 -6.91 26.21
CA LYS A 162 22.86 -5.75 26.58
C LYS A 162 21.99 -4.52 26.78
N ILE A 163 22.43 -3.67 27.70
CA ILE A 163 21.78 -2.41 28.04
C ILE A 163 22.82 -1.31 27.91
N TYR A 164 22.51 -0.28 27.13
CA TYR A 164 23.34 0.91 26.95
C TYR A 164 22.63 2.13 27.50
N GLU A 165 23.40 3.11 27.97
CA GLU A 165 22.89 4.43 28.32
C GLU A 165 22.48 5.20 27.04
N ASN A 166 21.41 5.99 27.15
CA ASN A 166 20.79 6.71 26.03
C ASN A 166 20.81 8.22 26.27
N ASP A 167 22.01 8.78 26.40
CA ASP A 167 22.19 10.22 26.67
C ASP A 167 21.54 11.11 25.60
N ALA A 168 21.55 10.64 24.35
CA ALA A 168 20.95 11.33 23.21
C ALA A 168 19.41 11.18 23.11
N ARG A 169 18.78 10.43 24.01
CA ARG A 169 17.35 10.06 23.97
C ARG A 169 16.91 9.54 22.60
N TRP A 170 17.76 8.74 21.97
CA TRP A 170 17.44 8.09 20.71
C TRP A 170 16.20 7.20 20.89
N HIS A 171 15.32 7.24 19.89
CA HIS A 171 14.16 6.38 19.78
C HIS A 171 14.10 5.73 18.40
N GLY A 172 13.61 4.50 18.35
CA GLY A 172 13.52 3.72 17.12
C GLY A 172 13.91 2.26 17.33
N THR A 173 13.99 1.53 16.23
CA THR A 173 14.40 0.13 16.23
C THR A 173 15.43 -0.14 15.14
N ILE A 174 16.37 -1.04 15.42
CA ILE A 174 17.32 -1.59 14.47
C ILE A 174 17.15 -3.11 14.51
N VAL A 175 16.92 -3.70 13.35
CA VAL A 175 16.85 -5.15 13.16
C VAL A 175 17.96 -5.55 12.20
N GLU A 176 18.80 -6.49 12.63
CA GLU A 176 19.89 -7.04 11.84
C GLU A 176 19.81 -8.57 11.82
N LEU A 177 19.64 -9.14 10.64
CA LEU A 177 19.53 -10.59 10.45
C LEU A 177 20.36 -11.07 9.25
N SER A 178 20.85 -12.30 9.34
CA SER A 178 21.53 -12.99 8.23
C SER A 178 20.54 -13.88 7.50
N LEU A 179 20.51 -13.83 6.18
CA LEU A 179 19.66 -14.69 5.36
C LEU A 179 20.37 -15.10 4.06
N GLU A 180 20.10 -16.32 3.62
CA GLU A 180 20.51 -16.77 2.28
C GLU A 180 19.67 -16.08 1.20
N GLY A 181 20.29 -15.65 0.10
CA GLY A 181 19.56 -14.92 -0.93
C GLY A 181 20.24 -14.84 -2.29
N ASP A 182 19.52 -14.31 -3.28
CA ASP A 182 20.08 -13.95 -4.59
C ASP A 182 19.77 -12.48 -4.91
N TYR A 183 20.67 -11.58 -4.49
CA TYR A 183 20.48 -10.15 -4.68
C TYR A 183 20.49 -9.74 -6.15
N ALA A 184 21.25 -10.42 -7.01
CA ALA A 184 21.33 -10.06 -8.43
C ALA A 184 19.97 -10.18 -9.11
N LYS A 185 19.21 -11.23 -8.78
CA LYS A 185 17.83 -11.43 -9.25
C LYS A 185 16.81 -10.57 -8.49
N ALA A 186 17.02 -10.32 -7.20
CA ALA A 186 16.09 -9.53 -6.38
C ALA A 186 16.18 -8.02 -6.65
N MET A 187 17.36 -7.52 -7.03
CA MET A 187 17.67 -6.09 -7.14
C MET A 187 16.63 -5.27 -7.92
N PRO A 188 16.19 -5.67 -9.14
CA PRO A 188 15.23 -4.87 -9.89
C PRO A 188 13.92 -4.66 -9.13
N LYS A 189 13.42 -5.71 -8.48
CA LYS A 189 12.17 -5.70 -7.72
C LYS A 189 12.30 -4.96 -6.38
N VAL A 190 13.45 -5.04 -5.72
CA VAL A 190 13.76 -4.24 -4.52
C VAL A 190 13.79 -2.75 -4.84
N LEU A 191 14.50 -2.35 -5.90
CA LEU A 191 14.57 -0.95 -6.30
C LEU A 191 13.22 -0.42 -6.78
N GLU A 192 12.47 -1.23 -7.52
CA GLU A 192 11.08 -0.91 -7.90
C GLU A 192 10.19 -0.69 -6.67
N TYR A 193 10.25 -1.58 -5.68
CA TYR A 193 9.51 -1.43 -4.42
C TYR A 193 9.88 -0.16 -3.66
N LEU A 194 11.18 0.13 -3.50
CA LEU A 194 11.62 1.34 -2.78
C LEU A 194 11.20 2.61 -3.51
N LYS A 195 11.31 2.64 -4.85
CA LYS A 195 10.83 3.75 -5.67
C LYS A 195 9.32 3.94 -5.52
N GLN A 196 8.53 2.89 -5.65
CA GLN A 196 7.08 2.98 -5.47
C GLN A 196 6.70 3.36 -4.03
N THR A 197 7.45 2.90 -3.03
CA THR A 197 7.27 3.30 -1.62
C THR A 197 7.53 4.79 -1.44
N ALA A 198 8.55 5.35 -2.11
CA ALA A 198 8.82 6.79 -2.10
C ALA A 198 7.72 7.62 -2.78
N ILE A 199 7.05 7.07 -3.81
CA ILE A 199 5.86 7.68 -4.43
C ILE A 199 4.69 7.73 -3.45
N ALA A 200 4.39 6.60 -2.79
CA ALA A 200 3.25 6.53 -1.86
C ALA A 200 3.50 7.29 -0.56
N ASN A 201 4.76 7.47 -0.17
CA ASN A 201 5.15 8.07 1.11
C ASN A 201 6.19 9.20 0.88
N PRO A 202 5.83 10.30 0.20
CA PRO A 202 6.77 11.37 -0.15
C PRO A 202 7.25 12.18 1.06
N TYR A 203 6.72 11.92 2.25
CA TYR A 203 7.15 12.50 3.52
C TYR A 203 8.29 11.73 4.19
N ALA A 204 8.67 10.56 3.66
CA ALA A 204 9.72 9.72 4.23
C ALA A 204 11.07 9.93 3.57
N ASN A 205 12.14 9.82 4.37
CA ASN A 205 13.48 9.58 3.87
C ASN A 205 13.73 8.07 3.84
N ILE A 206 14.14 7.55 2.69
CA ILE A 206 14.54 6.15 2.56
C ILE A 206 15.96 6.12 1.99
N THR A 207 16.88 5.54 2.75
CA THR A 207 18.26 5.32 2.32
C THR A 207 18.52 3.84 2.19
N PHE A 208 18.94 3.38 1.02
CA PHE A 208 19.28 1.99 0.76
C PHE A 208 20.73 1.86 0.30
N VAL A 209 21.51 1.06 1.00
CA VAL A 209 22.87 0.66 0.62
C VAL A 209 22.84 -0.79 0.18
N ASP A 210 23.19 -1.03 -1.08
CA ASP A 210 23.22 -2.38 -1.63
C ASP A 210 24.52 -3.14 -1.26
N PRO A 211 24.60 -4.45 -1.53
CA PRO A 211 25.80 -5.25 -1.24
C PRO A 211 27.05 -4.82 -2.03
N ARG A 212 26.89 -4.01 -3.08
CA ARG A 212 27.99 -3.46 -3.88
C ARG A 212 28.43 -2.09 -3.38
N GLY A 213 27.85 -1.58 -2.28
CA GLY A 213 28.13 -0.26 -1.73
C GLY A 213 27.45 0.89 -2.46
N ARG A 214 26.54 0.63 -3.41
CA ARG A 214 25.78 1.69 -4.10
C ARG A 214 24.72 2.25 -3.15
N LEU A 215 24.70 3.58 -3.08
CA LEU A 215 23.80 4.34 -2.24
C LEU A 215 22.63 4.86 -3.06
N TYR A 216 21.42 4.46 -2.66
CA TYR A 216 20.15 4.97 -3.19
C TYR A 216 19.50 5.82 -2.11
N LYS A 217 19.18 7.08 -2.44
CA LYS A 217 18.49 8.00 -1.53
C LYS A 217 17.18 8.45 -2.14
N PHE A 218 16.12 8.31 -1.36
CA PHE A 218 14.80 8.87 -1.65
C PHE A 218 14.49 9.87 -0.55
N GLU A 219 14.77 11.14 -0.80
CA GLU A 219 14.56 12.21 0.19
C GLU A 219 13.10 12.64 0.24
N ARG A 220 12.60 13.11 1.38
CA ARG A 220 11.22 13.60 1.47
C ARG A 220 11.00 14.85 0.62
N ALA A 221 9.86 14.94 -0.05
CA ALA A 221 9.39 16.12 -0.77
C ALA A 221 8.38 16.95 0.05
N VAL A 222 7.73 16.34 1.05
CA VAL A 222 6.74 17.01 1.89
C VAL A 222 7.00 16.73 3.37
N SER A 223 6.48 17.60 4.25
CA SER A 223 6.61 17.47 5.70
C SER A 223 5.26 17.27 6.41
N ASN A 224 4.15 17.26 5.66
CA ASN A 224 2.83 16.94 6.18
C ASN A 224 2.59 15.42 6.13
N LEU A 225 2.16 14.87 7.27
CA LEU A 225 1.70 13.49 7.35
C LEU A 225 0.19 13.41 7.08
N PRO A 226 -0.27 12.31 6.47
CA PRO A 226 -1.70 12.01 6.43
C PRO A 226 -2.25 11.83 7.85
N PRO A 227 -3.57 12.02 8.06
CA PRO A 227 -4.19 11.88 9.38
C PRO A 227 -3.95 10.47 9.92
N PRO A 228 -3.61 10.29 11.21
CA PRO A 228 -3.34 8.97 11.76
C PRO A 228 -4.62 8.13 11.78
N PRO A 229 -4.54 6.82 11.45
CA PRO A 229 -5.69 5.95 11.49
C PRO A 229 -6.19 5.79 12.93
N LYS A 230 -7.51 5.65 13.08
CA LYS A 230 -8.18 5.46 14.38
C LYS A 230 -8.73 4.04 14.48
N GLU A 231 -8.81 3.54 15.70
CA GLU A 231 -9.50 2.27 15.97
C GLU A 231 -11.01 2.48 15.80
N THR A 232 -11.69 1.46 15.26
CA THR A 232 -13.14 1.49 15.07
C THR A 232 -13.77 0.16 15.48
N LEU A 233 -15.06 0.19 15.76
CA LEU A 233 -15.85 -1.00 16.06
C LEU A 233 -16.22 -1.74 14.76
N PRO A 234 -16.51 -3.05 14.83
CA PRO A 234 -16.99 -3.78 13.68
C PRO A 234 -18.36 -3.26 13.23
N HIS A 235 -18.59 -3.22 11.92
CA HIS A 235 -19.88 -2.89 11.34
C HIS A 235 -20.75 -4.15 11.23
N PRO A 236 -22.07 -4.09 11.51
CA PRO A 236 -22.97 -5.27 11.46
C PRO A 236 -22.88 -6.10 10.18
N HIS A 237 -22.91 -5.46 9.00
CA HIS A 237 -22.77 -6.15 7.70
C HIS A 237 -21.48 -6.97 7.52
N GLY A 238 -20.42 -6.66 8.27
CA GLY A 238 -19.11 -7.31 8.17
C GLY A 238 -18.86 -8.39 9.22
N VAL A 239 -19.81 -8.61 10.13
CA VAL A 239 -19.66 -9.54 11.24
C VAL A 239 -20.02 -10.96 10.80
N ASP A 240 -19.22 -11.93 11.23
CA ASP A 240 -19.48 -13.35 11.11
C ASP A 240 -19.84 -13.97 12.47
N VAL A 241 -20.23 -15.25 12.45
CA VAL A 241 -20.70 -15.98 13.65
C VAL A 241 -19.62 -16.05 14.72
N GLU A 242 -18.36 -16.28 14.34
CA GLU A 242 -17.24 -16.36 15.28
C GLU A 242 -16.93 -15.00 15.90
N THR A 243 -16.90 -13.93 15.10
CA THR A 243 -16.68 -12.56 15.60
C THR A 243 -17.79 -12.19 16.58
N LEU A 244 -19.06 -12.44 16.22
CA LEU A 244 -20.19 -12.18 17.11
C LEU A 244 -20.08 -13.00 18.41
N SER A 245 -19.73 -14.27 18.31
CA SER A 245 -19.56 -15.16 19.48
C SER A 245 -18.45 -14.68 20.41
N ARG A 246 -17.32 -14.19 19.86
CA ARG A 246 -16.24 -13.59 20.67
C ARG A 246 -16.72 -12.34 21.40
N ILE A 247 -17.46 -11.47 20.72
CA ILE A 247 -18.00 -10.25 21.33
C ILE A 247 -18.98 -10.63 22.45
N ILE A 248 -19.87 -11.60 22.23
CA ILE A 248 -20.82 -12.11 23.25
C ILE A 248 -20.08 -12.68 24.49
N ARG A 249 -18.96 -13.40 24.31
CA ARG A 249 -18.19 -13.95 25.44
C ARG A 249 -17.61 -12.87 26.35
N VAL A 250 -17.14 -11.77 25.76
CA VAL A 250 -16.42 -10.70 26.48
C VAL A 250 -17.38 -9.60 26.97
N THR A 251 -18.56 -9.47 26.37
CA THR A 251 -19.48 -8.38 26.65
C THR A 251 -19.92 -8.31 28.12
N ARG A 252 -20.15 -7.09 28.59
CA ARG A 252 -20.76 -6.80 29.90
C ARG A 252 -22.23 -6.39 29.78
N CYS A 253 -22.73 -6.19 28.56
CA CYS A 253 -24.11 -5.79 28.31
C CYS A 253 -25.07 -6.90 28.75
N LYS A 254 -26.20 -6.51 29.35
CA LYS A 254 -27.25 -7.44 29.81
C LYS A 254 -28.43 -7.54 28.85
N THR A 255 -28.51 -6.62 27.87
CA THR A 255 -29.60 -6.53 26.90
C THR A 255 -29.03 -6.51 25.49
N LEU A 256 -29.78 -7.03 24.52
CA LEU A 256 -29.41 -6.97 23.10
C LEU A 256 -29.42 -5.53 22.59
N LEU A 257 -30.29 -4.67 23.11
CA LEU A 257 -30.34 -3.26 22.73
C LEU A 257 -29.05 -2.53 23.07
N ASP A 258 -28.51 -2.73 24.28
CA ASP A 258 -27.25 -2.11 24.70
C ASP A 258 -26.06 -2.76 23.98
N PHE A 259 -26.11 -4.08 23.82
CA PHE A 259 -25.11 -4.84 23.07
C PHE A 259 -24.92 -4.31 21.64
N MET A 260 -26.03 -4.05 20.94
CA MET A 260 -26.01 -3.52 19.58
C MET A 260 -25.42 -2.11 19.50
N GLN A 261 -25.59 -1.29 20.55
CA GLN A 261 -25.07 0.09 20.57
C GLN A 261 -23.59 0.17 20.98
N GLU A 262 -23.18 -0.67 21.93
CA GLU A 262 -21.83 -0.62 22.50
C GLU A 262 -20.79 -1.27 21.58
N HIS A 263 -21.14 -2.37 20.91
CA HIS A 263 -20.16 -3.20 20.18
C HIS A 263 -20.13 -2.99 18.68
N PHE A 264 -21.09 -2.25 18.10
CA PHE A 264 -21.19 -2.08 16.65
C PHE A 264 -21.09 -0.62 16.21
N HIS A 265 -20.38 -0.43 15.10
CA HIS A 265 -20.16 0.89 14.54
C HIS A 265 -21.43 1.49 13.94
N ARG A 266 -21.73 2.75 14.32
CA ARG A 266 -22.88 3.55 13.84
C ARG A 266 -24.27 2.94 14.09
N VAL A 267 -24.40 2.15 15.15
CA VAL A 267 -25.69 1.61 15.59
C VAL A 267 -26.19 2.41 16.80
N GLY A 268 -27.11 3.34 16.57
CA GLY A 268 -27.79 4.07 17.65
C GLY A 268 -29.03 3.33 18.15
N ARG A 269 -29.59 3.77 19.28
CA ARG A 269 -30.77 3.16 19.91
C ARG A 269 -31.94 2.90 18.94
N HIS A 270 -32.28 3.89 18.10
CA HIS A 270 -33.40 3.76 17.16
C HIS A 270 -33.12 2.70 16.07
N THR A 271 -31.90 2.68 15.51
CA THR A 271 -31.48 1.68 14.52
C THR A 271 -31.41 0.30 15.13
N ALA A 272 -30.91 0.18 16.37
CA ALA A 272 -30.85 -1.08 17.11
C ALA A 272 -32.25 -1.67 17.33
N LYS A 273 -33.22 -0.88 17.80
CA LYS A 273 -34.62 -1.31 17.96
C LYS A 273 -35.20 -1.84 16.66
N ARG A 274 -35.13 -1.03 15.58
CA ARG A 274 -35.61 -1.42 14.25
C ARG A 274 -34.97 -2.70 13.72
N PHE A 275 -33.69 -2.90 14.01
CA PHE A 275 -32.98 -4.11 13.64
C PHE A 275 -33.45 -5.33 14.45
N LEU A 276 -33.61 -5.20 15.77
CA LEU A 276 -34.08 -6.28 16.63
C LEU A 276 -35.52 -6.68 16.30
N ASP A 277 -36.38 -5.70 16.01
CA ASP A 277 -37.74 -5.93 15.52
C ASP A 277 -37.72 -6.72 14.20
N PHE A 278 -36.86 -6.33 13.25
CA PHE A 278 -36.68 -7.05 11.98
C PHE A 278 -36.14 -8.47 12.16
N ALA A 279 -35.20 -8.67 13.10
CA ALA A 279 -34.59 -9.95 13.36
C ALA A 279 -35.50 -10.88 14.21
N GLY A 280 -36.54 -10.33 14.83
CA GLY A 280 -37.47 -11.03 15.71
C GLY A 280 -36.83 -11.40 17.06
N PHE A 281 -36.02 -10.50 17.62
CA PHE A 281 -35.38 -10.67 18.93
C PHE A 281 -35.91 -9.65 19.94
N PRO A 282 -36.19 -10.04 21.20
CA PRO A 282 -36.57 -9.09 22.23
C PRO A 282 -35.40 -8.16 22.61
N GLU A 283 -35.71 -6.88 22.86
CA GLU A 283 -34.71 -5.86 23.19
C GLU A 283 -33.93 -6.16 24.49
N ASP A 284 -34.63 -6.73 25.47
CA ASP A 284 -34.16 -7.08 26.82
C ASP A 284 -33.53 -8.48 26.91
N ALA A 285 -33.47 -9.21 25.80
CA ALA A 285 -32.81 -10.51 25.74
C ALA A 285 -31.33 -10.39 26.13
N ASP A 286 -30.85 -11.35 26.91
CA ASP A 286 -29.45 -11.40 27.33
C ASP A 286 -28.58 -11.99 26.20
N PRO A 287 -27.59 -11.24 25.65
CA PRO A 287 -26.72 -11.73 24.59
C PRO A 287 -25.99 -13.03 24.98
N LYS A 288 -25.68 -13.25 26.26
CA LYS A 288 -24.95 -14.44 26.71
C LYS A 288 -25.80 -15.71 26.76
N LYS A 289 -27.13 -15.57 26.73
CA LYS A 289 -28.06 -16.70 26.77
C LYS A 289 -28.50 -17.17 25.38
N LEU A 290 -28.04 -16.50 24.32
CA LEU A 290 -28.36 -16.88 22.94
C LEU A 290 -27.82 -18.27 22.61
N LYS A 291 -28.68 -19.10 22.01
CA LYS A 291 -28.30 -20.41 21.48
C LYS A 291 -27.48 -20.24 20.17
N PRO A 292 -26.64 -21.21 19.79
CA PRO A 292 -25.85 -21.13 18.56
C PRO A 292 -26.69 -20.84 17.30
N GLU A 293 -27.88 -21.43 17.19
CA GLU A 293 -28.82 -21.21 16.08
C GLU A 293 -29.33 -19.75 16.04
N GLU A 294 -29.58 -19.16 17.20
CA GLU A 294 -30.02 -17.76 17.33
C GLU A 294 -28.90 -16.79 16.96
N VAL A 295 -27.65 -17.10 17.31
CA VAL A 295 -26.47 -16.34 16.90
C VAL A 295 -26.33 -16.34 15.38
N VAL A 296 -26.53 -17.49 14.72
CA VAL A 296 -26.53 -17.59 13.25
C VAL A 296 -27.66 -16.74 12.64
N LYS A 297 -28.87 -16.84 13.19
CA LYS A 297 -30.03 -16.04 12.74
C LYS A 297 -29.75 -14.54 12.87
N LEU A 298 -29.14 -14.11 13.98
CA LEU A 298 -28.80 -12.70 14.22
C LEU A 298 -27.78 -12.19 13.19
N VAL A 299 -26.74 -12.95 12.87
CA VAL A 299 -25.74 -12.59 11.84
C VAL A 299 -26.36 -12.51 10.45
N GLN A 300 -27.23 -13.47 10.09
CA GLN A 300 -27.93 -13.42 8.80
C GLN A 300 -28.84 -12.18 8.72
N ALA A 301 -29.55 -11.86 9.79
CA ALA A 301 -30.35 -10.64 9.86
C ALA A 301 -29.46 -9.38 9.74
N MET A 302 -28.29 -9.34 10.38
CA MET A 302 -27.35 -8.21 10.26
C MET A 302 -26.90 -7.96 8.81
N LYS A 303 -26.73 -9.03 8.02
CA LYS A 303 -26.31 -8.92 6.61
C LYS A 303 -27.45 -8.42 5.72
N ASN A 304 -28.69 -8.82 6.00
CA ASN A 304 -29.84 -8.52 5.16
C ASN A 304 -30.56 -7.20 5.53
N PHE A 305 -30.29 -6.64 6.71
CA PHE A 305 -30.94 -5.41 7.17
C PHE A 305 -30.34 -4.15 6.52
N ASN A 306 -31.09 -3.52 5.63
CA ASN A 306 -30.66 -2.29 4.92
C ASN A 306 -30.79 -0.99 5.74
N GLY A 307 -31.18 -1.07 7.02
CA GLY A 307 -31.39 0.11 7.86
C GLY A 307 -30.15 0.61 8.60
N PHE A 308 -28.99 -0.06 8.45
CA PHE A 308 -27.73 0.40 9.02
C PHE A 308 -27.15 1.56 8.22
N PHE A 309 -26.54 2.51 8.92
CA PHE A 309 -25.78 3.56 8.26
C PHE A 309 -24.47 2.99 7.68
N PRO A 310 -24.00 3.46 6.52
CA PRO A 310 -22.73 3.01 5.97
C PRO A 310 -21.59 3.29 6.96
N PRO A 311 -20.56 2.42 7.05
CA PRO A 311 -19.45 2.62 7.98
C PRO A 311 -18.78 3.97 7.72
N ASP A 312 -18.45 4.66 8.81
CA ASP A 312 -17.70 5.91 8.73
C ASP A 312 -16.24 5.65 8.34
N ALA A 313 -15.70 6.54 7.53
CA ALA A 313 -14.34 6.44 7.00
C ALA A 313 -13.35 7.35 7.73
N SER A 314 -13.77 8.09 8.76
CA SER A 314 -12.86 8.91 9.58
C SER A 314 -11.82 8.09 10.34
N CYS A 315 -12.00 6.77 10.43
CA CYS A 315 -11.02 5.84 10.97
C CYS A 315 -9.84 5.56 10.01
N LEU A 316 -10.00 5.88 8.72
CA LEU A 316 -8.99 5.64 7.70
C LEU A 316 -7.98 6.79 7.61
N SER A 317 -6.82 6.47 7.08
CA SER A 317 -5.69 7.34 6.78
C SER A 317 -5.41 7.27 5.27
N PRO A 318 -6.20 7.97 4.43
CA PRO A 318 -5.89 8.13 3.01
C PRO A 318 -4.62 8.97 2.83
N LEU A 319 -3.99 8.92 1.65
CA LEU A 319 -2.85 9.79 1.36
C LEU A 319 -3.29 11.24 1.17
N GLY A 320 -4.44 11.45 0.54
CA GLY A 320 -4.92 12.76 0.12
C GLY A 320 -4.39 13.14 -1.27
N GLU A 321 -5.12 14.04 -1.94
CA GLU A 321 -4.77 14.50 -3.28
C GLU A 321 -3.40 15.19 -3.33
N GLU A 322 -3.08 15.99 -2.30
CA GLU A 322 -1.83 16.76 -2.24
C GLU A 322 -0.61 15.87 -2.06
N ILE A 323 -0.63 14.94 -1.10
CA ILE A 323 0.48 14.04 -0.81
C ILE A 323 0.71 13.11 -2.01
N LEU A 324 -0.35 12.49 -2.56
CA LEU A 324 -0.22 11.61 -3.71
C LEU A 324 0.31 12.37 -4.94
N ARG A 325 -0.14 13.61 -5.16
CA ARG A 325 0.39 14.47 -6.23
C ARG A 325 1.87 14.79 -6.04
N ALA A 326 2.29 15.12 -4.81
CA ALA A 326 3.69 15.41 -4.51
C ALA A 326 4.59 14.19 -4.78
N GLY A 327 4.16 12.99 -4.40
CA GLY A 327 4.88 11.75 -4.68
C GLY A 327 5.04 11.45 -6.17
N ILE A 328 3.98 11.69 -6.96
CA ILE A 328 4.02 11.55 -8.42
C ILE A 328 5.01 12.55 -9.05
N LEU A 329 4.92 13.83 -8.65
CA LEU A 329 5.78 14.88 -9.18
C LEU A 329 7.25 14.62 -8.89
N LYS A 330 7.55 14.17 -7.67
CA LYS A 330 8.90 13.89 -7.20
C LYS A 330 9.59 12.78 -7.98
N GLU A 331 8.92 11.64 -8.20
CA GLU A 331 9.59 10.42 -8.70
C GLU A 331 9.41 10.17 -10.19
N LEU A 332 8.36 10.76 -10.80
CA LEU A 332 8.04 10.59 -12.24
C LEU A 332 8.26 11.86 -13.07
N GLU A 333 8.41 13.03 -12.43
CA GLU A 333 8.58 14.34 -13.09
C GLU A 333 7.73 14.52 -14.37
N PRO A 334 6.39 14.33 -14.31
CA PRO A 334 5.54 14.33 -15.49
C PRO A 334 5.27 15.75 -16.00
N GLU A 335 4.92 15.87 -17.29
CA GLU A 335 4.41 17.12 -17.87
C GLU A 335 3.00 17.46 -17.34
N PHE A 336 2.20 16.43 -17.08
CA PHE A 336 0.84 16.57 -16.58
C PHE A 336 0.58 15.57 -15.46
N VAL A 337 -0.05 16.06 -14.38
CA VAL A 337 -0.52 15.24 -13.27
C VAL A 337 -1.94 15.62 -12.90
N ALA A 338 -2.79 14.62 -12.68
CA ALA A 338 -4.09 14.81 -12.04
C ALA A 338 -4.32 13.71 -11.00
N VAL A 339 -4.85 14.11 -9.85
CA VAL A 339 -5.21 13.21 -8.76
C VAL A 339 -6.67 13.46 -8.40
N THR A 340 -7.35 12.41 -7.94
CA THR A 340 -8.71 12.47 -7.39
C THR A 340 -8.77 11.51 -6.20
N GLN A 341 -9.30 11.99 -5.07
CA GLN A 341 -9.74 11.14 -3.97
C GLN A 341 -11.25 10.90 -4.07
N ARG A 342 -11.67 9.64 -4.14
CA ARG A 342 -13.09 9.29 -4.18
C ARG A 342 -13.74 9.47 -2.82
N LYS A 343 -15.07 9.65 -2.84
CA LYS A 343 -15.85 9.60 -1.60
C LYS A 343 -15.70 8.21 -0.96
N PRO A 344 -15.70 8.12 0.38
CA PRO A 344 -15.65 6.83 1.03
C PRO A 344 -16.83 5.94 0.66
N SER A 345 -16.56 4.66 0.52
CA SER A 345 -17.53 3.61 0.26
C SER A 345 -17.32 2.46 1.25
N ALA A 346 -18.15 1.43 1.16
CA ALA A 346 -18.08 0.28 2.06
C ALA A 346 -18.20 -1.03 1.29
N TYR A 347 -17.48 -2.04 1.73
CA TYR A 347 -17.62 -3.41 1.24
C TYR A 347 -17.63 -4.35 2.44
N SER A 348 -18.59 -5.28 2.51
CA SER A 348 -18.70 -6.25 3.63
C SER A 348 -18.48 -5.62 5.02
N GLY A 349 -19.07 -4.45 5.29
CA GLY A 349 -18.93 -3.74 6.57
C GLY A 349 -17.60 -2.99 6.81
N HIS A 350 -16.65 -3.03 5.88
CA HIS A 350 -15.40 -2.29 5.97
C HIS A 350 -15.45 -1.00 5.15
N PRO A 351 -15.18 0.18 5.73
CA PRO A 351 -15.06 1.41 4.97
C PRO A 351 -13.79 1.36 4.12
N PHE A 352 -13.84 1.90 2.92
CA PHE A 352 -12.68 2.05 2.05
C PHE A 352 -12.74 3.35 1.25
N ILE A 353 -11.57 3.87 0.90
CA ILE A 353 -11.41 5.02 0.00
C ILE A 353 -10.49 4.60 -1.15
N VAL A 354 -10.81 5.06 -2.35
CA VAL A 354 -9.98 4.88 -3.53
C VAL A 354 -9.41 6.22 -3.96
N GLU A 355 -8.11 6.26 -4.18
CA GLU A 355 -7.38 7.43 -4.67
C GLU A 355 -6.73 7.05 -5.99
N VAL A 356 -6.89 7.91 -6.99
CA VAL A 356 -6.37 7.64 -8.33
C VAL A 356 -5.55 8.83 -8.80
N GLY A 357 -4.34 8.55 -9.27
CA GLY A 357 -3.46 9.50 -9.93
C GLY A 357 -3.21 9.11 -11.38
N ILE A 358 -3.05 10.09 -12.26
CA ILE A 358 -2.56 9.91 -13.63
C ILE A 358 -1.40 10.87 -13.88
N ALA A 359 -0.34 10.36 -14.50
CA ALA A 359 0.86 11.08 -14.86
C ALA A 359 1.16 10.88 -16.34
N TYR A 360 1.52 11.94 -17.05
CA TYR A 360 1.81 11.90 -18.48
C TYR A 360 3.06 12.72 -18.84
N GLY A 361 3.91 12.16 -19.70
CA GLY A 361 5.12 12.80 -20.22
C GLY A 361 6.30 12.82 -19.24
N GLY A 362 7.31 13.63 -19.54
CA GLY A 362 8.47 13.81 -18.65
C GLY A 362 9.30 12.54 -18.49
N LYS A 363 9.64 12.18 -17.24
CA LYS A 363 10.38 10.94 -16.92
C LYS A 363 9.50 9.70 -16.74
N VAL A 364 8.21 9.78 -17.09
CA VAL A 364 7.33 8.61 -17.11
C VAL A 364 7.84 7.62 -18.16
N PRO A 365 8.13 6.35 -17.79
CA PRO A 365 8.60 5.35 -18.75
C PRO A 365 7.58 5.12 -19.87
N PRO A 366 8.00 5.06 -21.14
CA PRO A 366 7.13 4.62 -22.21
C PRO A 366 6.82 3.14 -22.03
N ALA A 367 5.56 2.76 -22.20
CA ALA A 367 5.10 1.39 -22.17
C ALA A 367 4.16 1.15 -23.35
N GLU A 368 4.03 -0.11 -23.79
CA GLU A 368 3.11 -0.47 -24.88
C GLU A 368 1.67 -0.05 -24.56
N ASP A 369 1.28 -0.26 -23.30
CA ASP A 369 0.04 0.18 -22.69
C ASP A 369 0.32 1.22 -21.58
N VAL A 370 -0.67 1.49 -20.74
CA VAL A 370 -0.52 2.36 -19.58
C VAL A 370 0.23 1.65 -18.45
N LEU A 371 1.25 2.31 -17.90
CA LEU A 371 1.99 1.82 -16.74
C LEU A 371 1.10 1.89 -15.48
N LEU A 372 0.96 0.79 -14.74
CA LEU A 372 0.08 0.72 -13.58
C LEU A 372 0.89 0.58 -12.29
N TYR A 373 0.70 1.53 -11.37
CA TYR A 373 1.16 1.44 -10.00
C TYR A 373 -0.02 1.16 -9.06
N ARG A 374 0.09 0.10 -8.28
CA ARG A 374 -0.97 -0.33 -7.36
C ARG A 374 -0.50 -0.16 -5.93
N PHE A 375 -1.37 0.40 -5.10
CA PHE A 375 -1.12 0.60 -3.69
C PHE A 375 -2.31 0.12 -2.85
N ALA A 376 -2.03 -0.52 -1.72
CA ALA A 376 -3.03 -0.89 -0.74
C ALA A 376 -2.53 -0.51 0.66
N ASN A 377 -3.32 0.26 1.42
CA ASN A 377 -2.93 0.80 2.72
C ASN A 377 -1.51 1.41 2.70
N LYS A 378 -1.19 2.23 1.68
CA LYS A 378 0.11 2.88 1.46
C LYS A 378 1.29 1.93 1.16
N ILE A 379 1.02 0.66 0.86
CA ILE A 379 2.02 -0.34 0.44
C ILE A 379 1.95 -0.52 -1.08
N PRO A 380 3.08 -0.47 -1.80
CA PRO A 380 3.11 -0.83 -3.22
C PRO A 380 2.97 -2.34 -3.48
N LEU A 381 2.21 -2.70 -4.50
CA LEU A 381 2.00 -4.08 -4.95
C LEU A 381 2.81 -4.35 -6.22
N VAL A 382 3.98 -4.97 -6.07
CA VAL A 382 5.00 -5.09 -7.12
C VAL A 382 4.94 -6.43 -7.90
N TYR A 383 4.34 -7.46 -7.31
CA TYR A 383 4.19 -8.80 -7.91
C TYR A 383 2.73 -9.06 -8.33
N ASP A 384 2.56 -10.05 -9.22
CA ASP A 384 1.29 -10.63 -9.64
C ASP A 384 0.22 -9.64 -10.13
N GLU A 385 0.61 -8.69 -10.99
CA GLU A 385 -0.29 -7.66 -11.53
C GLU A 385 -1.50 -8.24 -12.28
N SER A 386 -1.30 -9.31 -13.06
CA SER A 386 -2.31 -9.85 -13.97
C SER A 386 -3.57 -10.36 -13.27
N GLY A 387 -3.43 -10.84 -12.03
CA GLY A 387 -4.53 -11.37 -11.22
C GLY A 387 -5.29 -10.33 -10.40
N ASP A 388 -4.84 -9.07 -10.43
CA ASP A 388 -5.37 -7.97 -9.62
C ASP A 388 -6.58 -7.28 -10.27
N VAL A 389 -7.52 -6.86 -9.43
CA VAL A 389 -8.70 -6.09 -9.84
C VAL A 389 -8.35 -4.81 -10.60
N CYS A 390 -7.29 -4.10 -10.20
CA CYS A 390 -6.82 -2.87 -10.81
C CYS A 390 -6.40 -3.10 -12.26
N TRP A 391 -5.61 -4.15 -12.51
CA TRP A 391 -5.15 -4.51 -13.84
C TRP A 391 -6.30 -4.79 -14.80
N ARG A 392 -7.27 -5.61 -14.33
CA ARG A 392 -8.46 -5.93 -15.12
C ARG A 392 -9.27 -4.69 -15.47
N ILE A 393 -9.38 -3.73 -14.55
CA ILE A 393 -10.08 -2.46 -14.80
C ILE A 393 -9.34 -1.64 -15.87
N ILE A 394 -8.02 -1.48 -15.75
CA ILE A 394 -7.22 -0.74 -16.75
C ILE A 394 -7.37 -1.34 -18.15
N LYS A 395 -7.35 -2.67 -18.26
CA LYS A 395 -7.53 -3.37 -19.54
C LYS A 395 -8.96 -3.26 -20.10
N SER A 396 -9.96 -3.09 -19.24
CA SER A 396 -11.35 -2.90 -19.67
C SER A 396 -11.65 -1.53 -20.27
N ILE A 397 -10.77 -0.55 -20.08
CA ILE A 397 -10.99 0.84 -20.51
C ILE A 397 -10.49 1.03 -21.95
N ASN A 398 -11.34 1.62 -22.79
CA ASN A 398 -10.92 2.05 -24.13
C ASN A 398 -10.21 3.42 -24.05
N TRP A 399 -8.87 3.38 -23.98
CA TRP A 399 -7.99 4.55 -23.84
C TRP A 399 -8.03 5.51 -25.04
N ARG A 400 -8.37 5.02 -26.24
CA ARG A 400 -8.50 5.86 -27.45
C ARG A 400 -9.56 6.95 -27.28
N LYS A 401 -10.61 6.69 -26.50
CA LYS A 401 -11.65 7.68 -26.18
C LYS A 401 -11.12 8.89 -25.40
N TYR A 402 -9.96 8.74 -24.76
CA TYR A 402 -9.30 9.81 -24.00
C TYR A 402 -8.10 10.40 -24.76
N GLY A 403 -7.93 10.09 -26.05
CA GLY A 403 -6.84 10.60 -26.87
C GLY A 403 -5.49 9.92 -26.63
N LEU A 404 -5.50 8.74 -26.00
CA LEU A 404 -4.28 7.96 -25.77
C LEU A 404 -4.06 6.93 -26.87
N MET A 405 -2.80 6.88 -27.34
CA MET A 405 -2.29 5.91 -28.29
C MET A 405 -1.27 4.99 -27.60
N PRO A 406 -1.12 3.73 -28.08
CA PRO A 406 -0.07 2.84 -27.59
C PRO A 406 1.32 3.48 -27.69
N GLY A 407 2.19 3.22 -26.71
CA GLY A 407 3.54 3.79 -26.66
C GLY A 407 3.65 5.19 -26.04
N MET A 408 2.53 5.83 -25.67
CA MET A 408 2.57 7.12 -24.97
C MET A 408 3.02 6.94 -23.51
N PRO A 409 3.86 7.85 -22.95
CA PRO A 409 4.35 7.76 -21.58
C PRO A 409 3.26 8.16 -20.58
N VAL A 410 2.42 7.19 -20.20
CA VAL A 410 1.32 7.37 -19.24
C VAL A 410 1.49 6.40 -18.09
N ALA A 411 1.37 6.90 -16.87
CA ALA A 411 1.28 6.09 -15.66
C ALA A 411 -0.02 6.37 -14.91
N ILE A 412 -0.65 5.33 -14.38
CA ILE A 412 -1.83 5.38 -13.52
C ILE A 412 -1.46 4.79 -12.17
N LEU A 413 -1.80 5.52 -11.12
CA LEU A 413 -1.61 5.13 -9.73
C LEU A 413 -2.98 4.88 -9.12
N ILE A 414 -3.19 3.71 -8.53
CA ILE A 414 -4.44 3.35 -7.84
C ILE A 414 -4.08 2.97 -6.42
N HIS A 415 -4.60 3.72 -5.46
CA HIS A 415 -4.45 3.43 -4.04
C HIS A 415 -5.81 3.10 -3.42
N ILE A 416 -5.85 2.02 -2.65
CA ILE A 416 -7.01 1.65 -1.84
C ILE A 416 -6.60 1.67 -0.37
N CYS A 417 -7.32 2.42 0.45
CA CYS A 417 -7.17 2.33 1.91
C CYS A 417 -8.45 1.79 2.56
N SER A 418 -8.29 0.88 3.51
CA SER A 418 -9.38 0.28 4.28
C SER A 418 -8.88 -0.32 5.59
N THR A 419 -9.79 -0.54 6.55
CA THR A 419 -9.52 -1.34 7.76
C THR A 419 -9.15 -2.79 7.43
N LYS A 420 -9.64 -3.30 6.30
CA LYS A 420 -9.33 -4.63 5.78
C LYS A 420 -9.22 -4.51 4.28
N ILE A 421 -8.15 -5.01 3.68
CA ILE A 421 -8.04 -5.09 2.22
C ILE A 421 -8.51 -6.49 1.80
N PRO A 422 -9.35 -6.62 0.75
CA PRO A 422 -9.80 -7.92 0.29
C PRO A 422 -8.67 -8.58 -0.51
N TRP A 423 -7.72 -9.21 0.18
CA TRP A 423 -6.62 -9.92 -0.46
C TRP A 423 -7.10 -11.20 -1.15
N LYS A 424 -6.53 -11.50 -2.32
CA LYS A 424 -6.73 -12.79 -3.01
C LYS A 424 -5.77 -13.88 -2.50
N THR A 425 -4.58 -13.48 -2.05
CA THR A 425 -3.52 -14.35 -1.52
C THR A 425 -3.03 -13.88 -0.16
N VAL A 426 -2.42 -14.78 0.61
CA VAL A 426 -1.88 -14.47 1.94
C VAL A 426 -0.70 -13.49 1.87
N GLY A 427 0.11 -13.54 0.80
CA GLY A 427 1.26 -12.66 0.59
C GLY A 427 0.95 -11.20 0.26
N LYS A 428 -0.34 -10.81 0.20
CA LYS A 428 -0.79 -9.43 -0.03
C LYS A 428 -0.23 -8.79 -1.30
N GLU A 429 -0.34 -9.49 -2.41
CA GLU A 429 0.15 -9.00 -3.71
C GLU A 429 -0.98 -8.65 -4.66
N MET A 430 -2.16 -9.23 -4.45
CA MET A 430 -3.33 -9.06 -5.31
C MET A 430 -4.57 -8.70 -4.50
N ILE A 431 -5.27 -7.67 -4.96
CA ILE A 431 -6.58 -7.27 -4.46
C ILE A 431 -7.64 -8.09 -5.22
N ALA A 432 -8.50 -8.76 -4.46
CA ALA A 432 -9.60 -9.55 -4.97
C ALA A 432 -10.67 -8.65 -5.60
N ASP A 433 -11.33 -9.20 -6.61
CA ASP A 433 -12.45 -8.53 -7.26
C ASP A 433 -13.70 -8.54 -6.38
N ARG A 434 -13.98 -7.39 -5.76
CA ARG A 434 -15.27 -7.11 -5.12
C ARG A 434 -16.02 -6.08 -5.95
N PRO A 435 -17.30 -6.28 -6.29
CA PRO A 435 -18.05 -5.38 -7.17
C PRO A 435 -18.03 -3.91 -6.71
N GLU A 436 -18.13 -3.67 -5.41
CA GLU A 436 -18.14 -2.34 -4.80
C GLU A 436 -16.79 -1.63 -5.00
N VAL A 437 -15.69 -2.36 -4.76
CA VAL A 437 -14.32 -1.88 -4.93
C VAL A 437 -14.02 -1.64 -6.41
N SER A 438 -14.37 -2.60 -7.26
CA SER A 438 -14.21 -2.51 -8.71
C SER A 438 -14.90 -1.29 -9.32
N ARG A 439 -16.13 -1.02 -8.88
CA ARG A 439 -16.92 0.12 -9.35
C ARG A 439 -16.26 1.45 -8.99
N GLU A 440 -15.78 1.61 -7.76
CA GLU A 440 -15.16 2.87 -7.34
C GLU A 440 -13.78 3.09 -7.97
N ILE A 441 -12.97 2.05 -8.17
CA ILE A 441 -11.74 2.15 -8.94
C ILE A 441 -12.04 2.62 -10.37
N LEU A 442 -12.98 1.96 -11.06
CA LEU A 442 -13.36 2.33 -12.43
C LEU A 442 -13.82 3.80 -12.51
N ASN A 443 -14.62 4.25 -11.55
CA ASN A 443 -15.09 5.64 -11.49
C ASN A 443 -13.93 6.63 -11.29
N GLY A 444 -13.00 6.33 -10.38
CA GLY A 444 -11.81 7.16 -10.14
C GLY A 444 -10.89 7.25 -11.35
N VAL A 445 -10.62 6.12 -12.00
CA VAL A 445 -9.81 6.09 -13.24
C VAL A 445 -10.45 6.90 -14.35
N ARG A 446 -11.77 6.77 -14.56
CA ARG A 446 -12.49 7.57 -15.57
C ARG A 446 -12.41 9.07 -15.28
N GLU A 447 -12.44 9.47 -14.01
CA GLU A 447 -12.38 10.87 -13.62
C GLU A 447 -11.04 11.51 -14.00
N VAL A 448 -9.92 10.87 -13.66
CA VAL A 448 -8.58 11.37 -14.03
C VAL A 448 -8.30 11.23 -15.52
N ALA A 449 -8.82 10.19 -16.18
CA ALA A 449 -8.67 10.01 -17.63
C ALA A 449 -9.37 11.13 -18.42
N ARG A 450 -10.53 11.62 -17.97
CA ARG A 450 -11.18 12.81 -18.58
C ARG A 450 -10.30 14.05 -18.46
N LYS A 451 -9.71 14.29 -17.28
CA LYS A 451 -8.79 15.43 -17.04
C LYS A 451 -7.59 15.37 -18.01
N LEU A 452 -7.00 14.18 -18.19
CA LEU A 452 -5.92 13.96 -19.16
C LEU A 452 -6.37 14.18 -20.61
N GLY A 453 -7.54 13.66 -20.99
CA GLY A 453 -8.08 13.84 -22.35
C GLY A 453 -8.31 15.31 -22.70
N THR A 454 -8.75 16.14 -21.75
CA THR A 454 -8.85 17.59 -21.95
C THR A 454 -7.49 18.23 -22.17
N TYR A 455 -6.47 17.83 -21.40
CA TYR A 455 -5.10 18.32 -21.56
C TYR A 455 -4.50 17.94 -22.94
N LEU A 456 -4.60 16.68 -23.34
CA LEU A 456 -4.11 16.20 -24.64
C LEU A 456 -4.81 16.90 -25.81
N SER A 457 -6.13 17.06 -25.72
CA SER A 457 -6.92 17.79 -26.73
C SER A 457 -6.44 19.23 -26.88
N ARG A 458 -6.13 19.91 -25.76
CA ARG A 458 -5.57 21.26 -25.77
C ARG A 458 -4.16 21.29 -26.38
N LYS A 459 -3.31 20.33 -26.02
CA LYS A 459 -1.93 20.21 -26.55
C LYS A 459 -1.94 19.99 -28.07
N GLU A 460 -2.82 19.12 -28.55
CA GLU A 460 -2.95 18.85 -29.98
C GLU A 460 -3.52 20.05 -30.75
N ARG A 461 -4.48 20.77 -30.18
CA ARG A 461 -5.00 22.02 -30.77
C ARG A 461 -3.89 23.06 -30.93
N ILE A 462 -3.07 23.29 -29.89
CA ILE A 462 -1.93 24.22 -29.94
C ILE A 462 -0.93 23.77 -31.02
N LYS A 463 -0.63 22.47 -31.11
CA LYS A 463 0.25 21.92 -32.14
C LYS A 463 -0.28 22.16 -33.56
N ARG A 464 -1.58 21.95 -33.77
CA ARG A 464 -2.26 22.20 -35.06
C ARG A 464 -2.26 23.69 -35.43
N GLU A 465 -2.50 24.58 -34.47
CA GLU A 465 -2.46 26.02 -34.67
C GLU A 465 -1.04 26.49 -35.04
N LYS A 466 0.00 26.02 -34.32
CA LYS A 466 1.41 26.31 -34.65
C LYS A 466 1.81 25.78 -36.04
N ALA A 467 1.43 24.55 -36.39
CA ALA A 467 1.68 24.01 -37.73
C ALA A 467 0.98 24.81 -38.84
N ARG A 468 -0.28 25.22 -38.61
CA ARG A 468 -1.03 26.05 -39.55
C ARG A 468 -0.38 27.42 -39.75
N ILE A 469 0.06 28.06 -38.67
CA ILE A 469 0.77 29.35 -38.73
C ILE A 469 2.10 29.22 -39.47
N SER A 470 2.91 28.21 -39.12
CA SER A 470 4.19 27.94 -39.80
C SER A 470 3.99 27.69 -41.31
N PHE A 471 2.93 26.97 -41.67
CA PHE A 471 2.53 26.79 -43.07
C PHE A 471 2.18 28.14 -43.74
N PHE A 472 1.34 28.97 -43.11
CA PHE A 472 1.03 30.30 -43.67
C PHE A 472 2.28 31.16 -43.85
N VAL A 473 3.18 31.23 -42.87
CA VAL A 473 4.42 32.01 -42.98
C VAL A 473 5.28 31.55 -44.17
N LYS A 474 5.33 30.24 -44.43
CA LYS A 474 6.12 29.67 -45.54
C LYS A 474 5.50 29.89 -46.93
N TYR A 475 4.17 29.79 -47.04
CA TYR A 475 3.49 29.78 -48.34
C TYR A 475 2.88 31.12 -48.73
N LEU A 476 2.49 31.97 -47.78
CA LEU A 476 1.86 33.26 -48.05
C LEU A 476 2.73 34.20 -48.93
N PRO A 477 4.06 34.30 -48.73
CA PRO A 477 4.92 35.08 -49.63
C PRO A 477 4.92 34.56 -51.06
N LYS A 478 4.95 33.24 -51.24
CA LYS A 478 4.93 32.60 -52.57
C LYS A 478 3.60 32.84 -53.29
N ILE A 479 2.49 32.73 -52.55
CA ILE A 479 1.16 33.01 -53.10
C ILE A 479 1.08 34.48 -53.55
N ALA A 480 1.53 35.42 -52.71
CA ALA A 480 1.54 36.84 -53.06
C ALA A 480 2.38 37.14 -54.32
N GLU A 481 3.56 36.52 -54.45
CA GLU A 481 4.43 36.63 -55.62
C GLU A 481 3.76 36.06 -56.89
N PHE A 482 3.24 34.83 -56.83
CA PHE A 482 2.59 34.20 -57.99
C PHE A 482 1.32 34.94 -58.40
N SER A 483 0.50 35.40 -57.44
CA SER A 483 -0.69 36.18 -57.74
C SER A 483 -0.36 37.53 -58.37
N ALA A 484 0.71 38.21 -57.95
CA ALA A 484 1.16 39.45 -58.57
C ALA A 484 1.61 39.23 -60.03
N LYS A 485 2.41 38.18 -60.27
CA LYS A 485 2.85 37.77 -61.62
C LYS A 485 1.67 37.44 -62.53
N LEU A 486 0.70 36.65 -62.06
CA LEU A 486 -0.45 36.24 -62.87
C LEU A 486 -1.36 37.42 -63.23
N ALA A 487 -1.48 38.41 -62.34
CA ALA A 487 -2.28 39.61 -62.55
C ALA A 487 -1.56 40.71 -63.36
N GLY A 488 -0.31 40.46 -63.81
CA GLY A 488 0.50 41.44 -64.54
C GLY A 488 0.88 42.68 -63.72
N LYS A 489 0.88 42.58 -62.38
CA LYS A 489 1.23 43.69 -61.47
C LYS A 489 2.64 43.51 -60.94
N GLU A 490 3.48 44.53 -61.06
CA GLU A 490 4.85 44.52 -60.53
C GLU A 490 4.90 44.58 -59.00
N LYS A 491 3.88 45.16 -58.37
CA LYS A 491 3.86 45.37 -56.91
C LYS A 491 3.19 44.18 -56.20
N ILE A 492 3.99 43.49 -55.39
CA ILE A 492 3.50 42.39 -54.54
C ILE A 492 2.51 42.96 -53.51
N PRO A 493 1.36 42.30 -53.28
CA PRO A 493 0.42 42.68 -52.23
C PRO A 493 1.11 42.75 -50.86
N ASN A 494 0.82 43.78 -50.07
CA ASN A 494 1.37 43.90 -48.72
C ASN A 494 0.78 42.80 -47.81
N ILE A 495 1.61 41.82 -47.46
CA ILE A 495 1.26 40.69 -46.59
C ILE A 495 1.82 40.86 -45.17
N GLU A 496 2.46 41.99 -44.88
CA GLU A 496 3.22 42.22 -43.64
C GLU A 496 2.30 42.23 -42.41
N ASP A 497 1.09 42.77 -42.52
CA ASP A 497 0.08 42.73 -41.45
C ASP A 497 -0.42 41.31 -41.14
N LEU A 498 -0.54 40.46 -42.17
CA LEU A 498 -0.95 39.06 -42.02
C LEU A 498 0.17 38.23 -41.39
N LEU A 499 1.42 38.47 -41.79
CA LEU A 499 2.61 37.84 -41.21
C LEU A 499 2.84 38.30 -39.77
N ARG A 500 2.61 39.57 -39.45
CA ARG A 500 2.77 40.13 -38.09
C ARG A 500 1.76 39.54 -37.11
N ARG A 501 0.51 39.32 -37.55
CA ARG A 501 -0.48 38.56 -36.77
C ARG A 501 -0.07 37.11 -36.56
N ALA A 502 0.53 36.47 -37.57
CA ALA A 502 0.98 35.09 -37.48
C ALA A 502 2.18 34.91 -36.52
N ARG A 503 3.15 35.83 -36.56
CA ARG A 503 4.38 35.81 -35.75
C ARG A 503 4.13 36.02 -34.25
N ARG A 504 3.14 36.86 -33.87
CA ARG A 504 2.75 37.05 -32.45
C ARG A 504 2.35 35.76 -31.73
N PHE A 505 1.88 34.75 -32.46
CA PHE A 505 1.51 33.44 -31.91
C PHE A 505 2.67 32.43 -31.87
N GLU A 506 3.79 32.69 -32.53
CA GLU A 506 5.00 31.85 -32.45
C GLU A 506 5.77 32.09 -31.15
N GLU A 507 5.76 33.32 -30.65
CA GLU A 507 6.43 33.77 -29.42
C GLU A 507 5.64 33.48 -28.13
N SER A 508 4.40 32.99 -28.25
CA SER A 508 3.51 32.57 -27.14
C SER A 508 3.40 31.04 -27.03
#